data_AF-A0A2S3U1I9-F1
#
_entry.id   AF-A0A2S3U1I9-F1
#
_cell.length_a   1.000
_cell.length_b   1.000
_cell.length_c   1.000
_cell.angle_alpha   90.00
_cell.angle_beta   90.00
_cell.angle_gamma   90.00
#
_symmetry.space_group_name_H-M   'P 1'
#
loop_
_entity.id
_entity.type
_entity.pdbx_description
1 polymer ?
#
loop_
_entity_poly.entity_id
_entity_poly.type
_entity_poly.pdbx_seq_one_letter_code
_entity_poly.pdbx_strand_id
1 'polypeptide(L)'
;MTENRNQRLLLTAIQKGLVASAHDVSEGGLITTIAESCFPQNIGVELASDLPAANFFAETQSRFVISVTSAQQAAFESLMEPYVTYLGRTTATDRLHVQTADQAFDIKVSFAKQLWEGALPCLLK
;
A
#
# COMPACT_ATOMS: atom_id res chain seq x y z
N MET A 1 19.40 11.13 -3.24
CA MET A 1 19.18 11.72 -1.90
C MET A 1 17.85 11.26 -1.30
N THR A 2 16.77 11.17 -2.09
CA THR A 2 15.44 10.72 -1.65
C THR A 2 15.39 9.27 -1.14
N GLU A 3 15.94 8.30 -1.89
CA GLU A 3 15.95 6.87 -1.51
C GLU A 3 16.56 6.64 -0.12
N ASN A 4 17.81 7.08 0.07
CA ASN A 4 18.51 6.89 1.34
C ASN A 4 17.79 7.55 2.53
N ARG A 5 17.17 8.72 2.32
CA ARG A 5 16.36 9.38 3.36
C ARG A 5 15.17 8.52 3.74
N ASN A 6 14.38 8.09 2.75
CA ASN A 6 13.15 7.33 2.99
C ASN A 6 13.46 5.98 3.66
N GLN A 7 14.50 5.28 3.20
CA GLN A 7 14.97 4.03 3.82
C GLN A 7 15.42 4.22 5.27
N ARG A 8 16.18 5.30 5.57
CA ARG A 8 16.63 5.57 6.95
C ARG A 8 15.48 5.96 7.89
N LEU A 9 14.52 6.75 7.40
CA LEU A 9 13.33 7.11 8.16
C LEU A 9 12.48 5.86 8.47
N LEU A 10 12.22 5.04 7.44
CA LEU A 10 11.50 3.78 7.60
C LEU A 10 12.21 2.83 8.57
N LEU A 11 13.54 2.67 8.44
CA LEU A 11 14.33 1.86 9.37
C LEU A 11 14.21 2.36 10.81
N THR A 12 14.23 3.68 11.01
CA THR A 12 14.05 4.29 12.34
C THR A 12 12.66 3.99 12.90
N ALA A 13 11.61 4.08 12.08
CA ALA A 13 10.24 3.78 12.47
C ALA A 13 10.06 2.29 12.86
N ILE A 14 10.67 1.38 12.08
CA ILE A 14 10.68 -0.06 12.36
C ILE A 14 11.41 -0.34 13.68
N GLN A 15 12.60 0.23 13.88
CA GLN A 15 13.36 0.05 15.12
C GLN A 15 12.64 0.58 16.37
N LYS A 16 11.77 1.58 16.20
CA LYS A 16 10.91 2.11 17.26
C LYS A 16 9.62 1.30 17.48
N GLY A 17 9.38 0.24 16.70
CA GLY A 17 8.18 -0.59 16.80
C GLY A 17 6.90 0.09 16.32
N LEU A 18 7.01 1.11 15.48
CA LEU A 18 5.86 1.90 15.01
C LEU A 18 5.14 1.27 13.81
N VAL A 19 5.84 0.40 13.07
CA VAL A 19 5.39 -0.18 11.80
C VAL A 19 4.82 -1.58 12.00
N ALA A 20 3.64 -1.82 11.43
CA ALA A 20 3.00 -3.15 11.41
C ALA A 20 3.39 -3.93 10.14
N SER A 21 3.44 -3.27 8.99
CA SER A 21 3.98 -3.82 7.73
C SER A 21 4.56 -2.73 6.85
N ALA A 22 5.48 -3.10 5.96
CA ALA A 22 6.01 -2.22 4.92
C ALA A 22 6.25 -3.03 3.64
N HIS A 23 5.88 -2.45 2.49
CA HIS A 23 6.09 -3.03 1.16
C HIS A 23 6.59 -1.95 0.21
N ASP A 24 7.66 -2.20 -0.54
CA ASP A 24 8.16 -1.26 -1.54
C ASP A 24 7.22 -1.20 -2.75
N VAL A 25 7.14 -0.02 -3.38
CA VAL A 25 6.37 0.18 -4.60
C VAL A 25 7.29 -0.04 -5.80
N SER A 26 6.95 -1.04 -6.61
CA SER A 26 7.73 -1.46 -7.78
C SER A 26 6.81 -1.62 -9.01
N GLU A 27 6.83 -2.78 -9.66
CA GLU A 27 6.07 -3.07 -10.89
C GLU A 27 4.55 -3.07 -10.62
N GLY A 28 3.78 -2.50 -11.55
CA GLY A 28 2.34 -2.28 -11.40
C GLY A 28 1.96 -1.13 -10.45
N GLY A 29 2.94 -0.57 -9.74
CA GLY A 29 2.80 0.66 -8.98
C GLY A 29 2.07 0.50 -7.64
N LEU A 30 1.55 1.63 -7.14
CA LEU A 30 0.98 1.76 -5.80
C LEU A 30 -0.20 0.82 -5.57
N ILE A 31 -1.12 0.70 -6.54
CA ILE A 31 -2.32 -0.13 -6.41
C ILE A 31 -1.99 -1.62 -6.34
N THR A 32 -1.03 -2.09 -7.14
CA THR A 32 -0.56 -3.49 -7.09
C THR A 32 0.10 -3.76 -5.75
N THR A 33 0.96 -2.85 -5.28
CA THR A 33 1.62 -2.94 -3.96
C THR A 33 0.60 -3.07 -2.82
N ILE A 34 -0.48 -2.27 -2.86
CA ILE A 34 -1.57 -2.33 -1.88
C ILE A 34 -2.30 -3.68 -1.97
N ALA A 35 -2.62 -4.14 -3.19
CA ALA A 35 -3.29 -5.42 -3.40
C ALA A 35 -2.45 -6.60 -2.88
N GLU A 36 -1.17 -6.65 -3.24
CA GLU A 36 -0.23 -7.70 -2.80
C GLU A 36 -0.09 -7.73 -1.27
N SER A 37 -0.04 -6.56 -0.63
CA SER A 37 -0.02 -6.46 0.83
C SER A 37 -1.26 -7.07 1.50
N CYS A 38 -2.39 -7.16 0.79
CA CYS A 38 -3.65 -7.70 1.29
C CYS A 38 -3.76 -9.23 1.15
N PHE A 39 -3.07 -9.84 0.18
CA PHE A 39 -3.22 -11.25 -0.20
C PHE A 39 -2.85 -12.29 0.88
N PRO A 40 -1.80 -12.09 1.71
CA PRO A 40 -1.37 -13.11 2.68
C PRO A 40 -2.43 -13.41 3.74
N GLN A 41 -3.18 -12.40 4.17
CA GLN A 41 -4.15 -12.48 5.27
C GLN A 41 -5.59 -12.30 4.81
N ASN A 42 -5.82 -12.09 3.51
CA ASN A 42 -7.12 -11.81 2.92
C ASN A 42 -7.84 -10.64 3.62
N ILE A 43 -7.09 -9.57 3.85
CA ILE A 43 -7.52 -8.33 4.51
C ILE A 43 -7.94 -7.33 3.44
N GLY A 44 -8.98 -6.56 3.69
CA GLY A 44 -9.41 -5.49 2.78
C GLY A 44 -8.82 -4.14 3.13
N VAL A 45 -9.11 -3.15 2.30
CA VAL A 45 -8.75 -1.75 2.55
C VAL A 45 -9.89 -0.82 2.17
N GLU A 46 -9.95 0.31 2.86
CA GLU A 46 -10.78 1.46 2.52
C GLU A 46 -9.86 2.68 2.49
N LEU A 47 -9.58 3.15 1.27
CA LEU A 47 -8.60 4.21 1.00
C LEU A 47 -9.26 5.37 0.25
N ALA A 48 -8.77 6.59 0.51
CA ALA A 48 -9.13 7.80 -0.21
C ALA A 48 -7.89 8.66 -0.44
N SER A 49 -7.76 9.25 -1.64
CA SER A 49 -6.64 10.11 -1.99
C SER A 49 -7.02 11.14 -3.03
N ASP A 50 -6.45 12.35 -2.93
CA ASP A 50 -6.56 13.40 -3.95
C ASP A 50 -5.64 13.16 -5.16
N LEU A 51 -4.94 12.03 -5.20
CA LEU A 51 -4.18 11.64 -6.38
C LEU A 51 -5.12 11.16 -7.49
N PRO A 52 -4.88 11.52 -8.76
CA PRO A 52 -5.58 10.92 -9.90
C PRO A 52 -5.35 9.41 -9.99
N ALA A 53 -6.28 8.69 -10.60
CA ALA A 53 -6.22 7.24 -10.74
C ALA A 53 -4.93 6.77 -11.44
N ALA A 54 -4.43 7.54 -12.41
CA ALA A 54 -3.17 7.25 -13.11
C ALA A 54 -1.96 7.17 -12.16
N ASN A 55 -1.93 7.98 -11.09
CA ASN A 55 -0.83 7.99 -10.12
C ASN A 55 -0.80 6.73 -9.24
N PHE A 56 -1.94 6.04 -9.10
CA PHE A 56 -2.00 4.75 -8.41
C PHE A 56 -1.30 3.63 -9.19
N PHE A 57 -1.14 3.77 -10.51
CA PHE A 57 -0.37 2.85 -11.35
C PHE A 57 1.07 3.32 -11.59
N ALA A 58 1.49 4.46 -11.03
CA ALA A 58 2.85 4.94 -11.20
C ALA A 58 3.84 4.01 -10.46
N GLU A 59 4.99 3.75 -11.08
CA GLU A 59 6.09 2.89 -10.57
C GLU A 59 7.29 3.73 -10.10
N THR A 60 7.04 4.98 -9.73
CA THR A 60 8.09 5.89 -9.23
C THR A 60 8.82 5.24 -8.05
N GLN A 61 10.14 5.17 -8.17
CA GLN A 61 11.05 4.56 -7.21
C GLN A 61 11.04 5.28 -5.85
N SER A 62 11.65 4.67 -4.82
CA SER A 62 11.80 5.22 -3.47
C SER A 62 10.48 5.42 -2.69
N ARG A 63 9.45 4.62 -2.96
CA ARG A 63 8.15 4.68 -2.28
C ARG A 63 7.82 3.36 -1.58
N PHE A 64 7.07 3.48 -0.49
CA PHE A 64 6.68 2.35 0.34
C PHE A 64 5.20 2.50 0.73
N VAL A 65 4.47 1.39 0.77
CA VAL A 65 3.18 1.28 1.45
C VAL A 65 3.46 0.77 2.85
N ILE A 66 3.00 1.50 3.86
CA ILE A 66 3.27 1.22 5.27
C ILE A 66 1.94 1.13 6.00
N SER A 67 1.75 0.09 6.80
CA SER A 67 0.64 0.01 7.75
C SER A 67 1.15 0.19 9.17
N VAL A 68 0.33 0.84 10.00
CA VAL A 68 0.58 1.07 11.42
C VAL A 68 -0.69 0.75 12.21
N THR A 69 -0.54 0.39 13.47
CA THR A 69 -1.71 0.28 14.35
C THR A 69 -2.22 1.67 14.72
N SER A 70 -3.51 1.78 15.05
CA SER A 70 -4.11 3.06 15.49
C SER A 70 -3.38 3.66 16.70
N ALA A 71 -2.85 2.82 17.59
CA ALA A 71 -2.07 3.26 18.75
C ALA A 71 -0.73 3.93 18.36
N GLN A 72 -0.14 3.55 17.22
CA GLN A 72 1.16 4.06 16.78
C GLN A 72 1.05 5.16 15.71
N GLN A 73 -0.16 5.43 15.19
CA GLN A 73 -0.37 6.34 14.06
C GLN A 73 0.22 7.74 14.31
N ALA A 74 -0.13 8.40 15.43
CA ALA A 74 0.34 9.74 15.71
C ALA A 74 1.87 9.82 15.89
N ALA A 75 2.46 8.81 16.54
CA ALA A 75 3.91 8.74 16.73
C ALA A 75 4.65 8.49 15.41
N PHE A 76 4.06 7.69 14.53
CA PHE A 76 4.58 7.43 13.19
C PHE A 76 4.50 8.67 12.29
N GLU A 77 3.34 9.33 12.24
CA GLU A 77 3.13 10.56 11.45
C GLU A 77 4.12 11.65 11.89
N SER A 78 4.26 11.89 13.19
CA SER A 78 5.23 12.86 13.72
C SER A 78 6.69 12.56 13.33
N LEU A 79 7.06 11.29 13.13
CA LEU A 79 8.40 10.90 12.69
C LEU A 79 8.59 11.07 11.17
N MET A 80 7.51 10.89 10.39
CA MET A 80 7.57 10.75 8.95
C MET A 80 7.22 12.05 8.21
N GLU A 81 6.53 13.00 8.85
CA GLU A 81 6.22 14.29 8.26
C GLU A 81 7.47 15.06 7.78
N PRO A 82 7.38 15.81 6.66
CA PRO A 82 6.24 15.94 5.75
C PRO A 82 6.25 14.88 4.62
N TYR A 83 6.93 13.75 4.79
CA TYR A 83 7.26 12.80 3.72
C TYR A 83 6.26 11.65 3.57
N VAL A 84 5.17 11.64 4.33
CA VAL A 84 4.14 10.60 4.31
C VAL A 84 2.80 11.18 3.87
N THR A 85 2.00 10.34 3.21
CA THR A 85 0.62 10.64 2.85
C THR A 85 -0.26 9.55 3.45
N TYR A 86 -1.24 9.95 4.25
CA TYR A 86 -2.25 9.03 4.77
C TYR A 86 -3.22 8.66 3.65
N LEU A 87 -3.41 7.36 3.42
CA LEU A 87 -4.33 6.85 2.39
C LEU A 87 -5.63 6.29 2.97
N GLY A 88 -5.67 5.86 4.22
CA GLY A 88 -6.85 5.21 4.81
C GLY A 88 -6.50 4.06 5.75
N ARG A 89 -7.34 3.02 5.75
CA ARG A 89 -7.28 1.93 6.74
C ARG A 89 -7.44 0.55 6.13
N THR A 90 -6.92 -0.46 6.82
CA THR A 90 -7.25 -1.88 6.56
C THR A 90 -8.61 -2.23 7.18
N THR A 91 -9.26 -3.25 6.62
CA THR A 91 -10.58 -3.73 7.06
C THR A 91 -10.61 -5.26 7.10
N ALA A 92 -11.52 -5.84 7.90
CA ALA A 92 -11.72 -7.29 7.94
C ALA A 92 -12.55 -7.84 6.75
N THR A 93 -12.81 -7.01 5.73
CA THR A 93 -13.68 -7.37 4.60
C THR A 93 -12.87 -7.82 3.39
N ASP A 94 -13.44 -8.65 2.53
CA ASP A 94 -12.80 -9.07 1.27
C ASP A 94 -13.00 -8.00 0.17
N ARG A 95 -12.53 -6.77 0.40
CA ARG A 95 -12.65 -5.65 -0.55
C ARG A 95 -11.41 -4.77 -0.59
N LEU A 96 -10.96 -4.46 -1.81
CA LEU A 96 -10.04 -3.37 -2.12
C LEU A 96 -10.87 -2.17 -2.57
N HIS A 97 -11.28 -1.32 -1.63
CA HIS A 97 -12.02 -0.08 -1.92
C HIS A 97 -11.08 1.12 -1.89
N VAL A 98 -10.94 1.79 -3.02
CA VAL A 98 -10.03 2.94 -3.17
C VAL A 98 -10.75 4.05 -3.94
N GLN A 99 -10.84 5.22 -3.33
CA GLN A 99 -11.33 6.45 -3.98
C GLN A 99 -10.14 7.32 -4.38
N THR A 100 -10.12 7.74 -5.63
CA THR A 100 -9.12 8.68 -6.18
C THR A 100 -9.79 10.02 -6.45
N ALA A 101 -9.04 11.03 -6.89
CA ALA A 101 -9.61 12.33 -7.21
C ALA A 101 -10.67 12.28 -8.33
N ASP A 102 -10.60 11.29 -9.20
CA ASP A 102 -11.35 11.21 -10.46
C ASP A 102 -12.03 9.85 -10.72
N GLN A 103 -11.73 8.81 -9.93
CA GLN A 103 -12.24 7.44 -10.11
C GLN A 103 -12.41 6.70 -8.77
N ALA A 104 -12.94 5.48 -8.84
CA ALA A 104 -12.97 4.55 -7.72
C ALA A 104 -12.66 3.12 -8.19
N PHE A 105 -11.85 2.41 -7.40
CA PHE A 105 -11.59 0.98 -7.56
C PHE A 105 -12.34 0.24 -6.46
N ASP A 106 -13.10 -0.80 -6.84
CA ASP A 106 -13.80 -1.63 -5.87
C ASP A 106 -13.90 -3.08 -6.36
N ILE A 107 -12.95 -3.90 -5.90
CA ILE A 107 -12.85 -5.32 -6.28
C ILE A 107 -12.65 -6.19 -5.04
N LYS A 108 -12.95 -7.48 -5.15
CA LYS A 108 -12.65 -8.45 -4.08
C LYS A 108 -11.15 -8.72 -4.01
N VAL A 109 -10.59 -8.80 -2.81
CA VAL A 109 -9.18 -9.16 -2.58
C VAL A 109 -8.94 -10.59 -3.09
N SER A 110 -9.87 -11.50 -2.80
CA SER A 110 -9.85 -12.89 -3.26
C SER A 110 -9.83 -13.02 -4.79
N PHE A 111 -10.61 -12.19 -5.49
CA PHE A 111 -10.62 -12.17 -6.94
C PHE A 111 -9.32 -11.64 -7.52
N ALA A 112 -8.79 -10.53 -6.98
CA ALA A 112 -7.50 -9.98 -7.39
C ALA A 112 -6.36 -10.99 -7.16
N LYS A 113 -6.37 -11.68 -6.01
CA LYS A 113 -5.40 -12.73 -5.67
C LYS A 113 -5.45 -13.88 -6.67
N GLN A 114 -6.65 -14.37 -7.02
CA GLN A 114 -6.81 -15.46 -7.99
C GLN A 114 -6.25 -15.07 -9.37
N LEU A 115 -6.49 -13.84 -9.83
CA LEU A 115 -5.94 -13.34 -11.09
C LEU A 115 -4.41 -13.27 -11.06
N TRP A 116 -3.86 -12.79 -9.95
CA TRP A 116 -2.41 -12.69 -9.75
C TRP A 116 -1.73 -14.07 -9.71
N GLU A 117 -2.25 -15.02 -8.93
CA GLU A 117 -1.72 -16.40 -8.87
C GLU A 117 -1.89 -17.14 -10.21
N GLY A 118 -2.96 -16.84 -10.94
CA GLY A 118 -3.29 -17.48 -12.22
C GLY A 118 -2.47 -17.00 -13.41
N ALA A 119 -1.77 -15.86 -13.32
CA ALA A 119 -1.08 -15.24 -14.44
C ALA A 119 0.02 -16.15 -15.04
N LEU A 120 0.89 -16.71 -14.20
CA LEU A 120 1.99 -17.59 -14.63
C LEU A 120 1.50 -18.94 -15.18
N PRO A 121 0.58 -19.68 -14.51
CA PRO A 121 0.02 -20.91 -15.06
C PRO A 121 -0.76 -20.74 -16.37
N CYS A 122 -1.35 -19.56 -16.62
CA CYS A 122 -2.06 -19.28 -17.87
C CYS A 122 -1.12 -18.97 -19.03
N LEU A 123 0.03 -18.34 -18.77
CA LEU A 123 1.04 -18.00 -19.79
C LEU A 123 1.91 -19.20 -20.21
N LEU A 124 2.03 -20.21 -19.36
CA LEU A 124 2.89 -21.38 -19.57
C LEU A 124 2.14 -22.62 -20.10
N LYS A 125 0.90 -22.46 -20.58
CA LYS A 125 0.10 -23.51 -21.22
C LYS A 125 0.18 -23.48 -22.74
#